data_AF-A0A7R8WW46-F1
#
_entry.id   AF-A0A7R8WW46-F1
#
_cell.length_a   1.000
_cell.length_b   1.000
_cell.length_c   1.000
_cell.angle_alpha   90.00
_cell.angle_beta   90.00
_cell.angle_gamma   90.00
#
_symmetry.space_group_name_H-M   'P 1'
#
loop_
_entity.id
_entity.type
_entity.pdbx_description
1 polymer ?
#
loop_
_entity_poly.entity_id
_entity_poly.type
_entity_poly.pdbx_seq_one_letter_code
_entity_poly.pdbx_strand_id
1 'polypeptide(L)'
;MSGSNPLKRHDFVWLSPDISAHQVRPCLPESRVTLAEWLACRRPLVVARRPPSLDQSWHQLGLPVPPSQGKKRFGFQVDGAAVERVSKPPPLADVIPTAPEFWQKPLIQLDQDLRAVDIKA
;
A
#
# COMPACT_ATOMS: atom_id res chain seq x y z
N MET A 1 2.95 16.29 -20.35
CA MET A 1 1.74 15.68 -19.76
C MET A 1 1.99 14.18 -19.67
N SER A 2 2.63 13.71 -18.61
CA SER A 2 2.85 12.27 -18.43
C SER A 2 1.53 11.63 -18.05
N GLY A 3 0.97 10.83 -18.96
CA GLY A 3 -0.21 10.01 -18.68
C GLY A 3 0.12 9.07 -17.53
N SER A 4 -0.41 9.35 -16.34
CA SER A 4 -0.34 8.43 -15.23
C SER A 4 -1.14 7.19 -15.59
N ASN A 5 -0.46 6.04 -15.63
CA ASN A 5 -1.13 4.75 -15.76
C ASN A 5 -2.17 4.64 -14.63
N PRO A 6 -3.43 4.26 -14.90
CA PRO A 6 -4.44 4.15 -13.86
C PRO A 6 -3.97 3.22 -12.73
N LEU A 7 -4.11 3.69 -11.48
CA LEU A 7 -3.77 2.91 -10.29
C LEU A 7 -4.51 1.57 -10.29
N LYS A 8 -3.77 0.48 -10.10
CA LYS A 8 -4.34 -0.87 -10.02
C LYS A 8 -4.44 -1.33 -8.58
N ARG A 9 -5.39 -2.21 -8.30
CA ARG A 9 -5.54 -2.84 -6.99
C ARG A 9 -4.20 -3.50 -6.60
N HIS A 10 -3.80 -3.28 -5.34
CA HIS A 10 -2.54 -3.70 -4.74
C HIS A 10 -1.30 -2.90 -5.14
N ASP A 11 -1.40 -1.89 -6.01
CA ASP A 11 -0.29 -0.95 -6.19
C ASP A 11 0.00 -0.24 -4.87
N PHE A 12 1.28 0.03 -4.63
CA PHE A 12 1.76 0.83 -3.53
C PHE A 12 1.77 2.30 -3.92
N VAL A 13 1.27 3.15 -3.02
CA VAL A 13 1.10 4.58 -3.22
C VAL A 13 1.77 5.31 -2.07
N TRP A 14 2.67 6.23 -2.40
CA TRP A 14 3.29 7.14 -1.43
C TRP A 14 2.63 8.50 -1.53
N LEU A 15 2.35 9.07 -0.36
CA LEU A 15 1.82 10.42 -0.19
C LEU A 15 2.83 11.23 0.62
N SER A 16 2.74 12.55 0.49
CA SER A 16 3.52 13.46 1.33
C SER A 16 3.16 13.31 2.81
N PRO A 17 4.13 13.37 3.74
CA PRO A 17 3.84 13.57 5.17
C PRO A 17 3.04 14.86 5.43
N ASP A 18 3.21 15.86 4.57
CA ASP A 18 2.55 17.18 4.67
C ASP A 18 1.23 17.23 3.87
N ILE A 19 0.62 16.07 3.61
CA ILE A 19 -0.65 15.99 2.87
C ILE A 19 -1.73 16.86 3.52
N SER A 20 -2.42 17.65 2.69
CA SER A 20 -3.45 18.55 3.20
C SER A 20 -4.71 17.77 3.62
N ALA A 21 -5.37 18.21 4.68
CA ALA A 21 -6.58 17.56 5.19
C ALA A 21 -7.74 17.48 4.19
N HIS A 22 -7.78 18.36 3.18
CA HIS A 22 -8.78 18.33 2.12
C HIS A 22 -8.50 17.28 1.03
N GLN A 23 -7.27 16.77 0.95
CA GLN A 23 -6.84 15.77 -0.04
C GLN A 23 -6.99 14.34 0.48
N VAL A 24 -7.33 14.16 1.77
CA VAL A 24 -7.50 12.83 2.39
C VAL A 24 -8.73 12.79 3.28
N ARG A 25 -9.58 11.80 3.02
CA ARG A 25 -10.79 11.52 3.80
C ARG A 25 -10.64 10.14 4.45
N PRO A 26 -10.57 10.06 5.79
CA PRO A 26 -10.58 8.77 6.46
C PRO A 26 -11.98 8.13 6.38
N CYS A 27 -12.03 6.80 6.25
CA CYS A 27 -13.29 6.06 6.37
C CYS A 27 -13.75 5.94 7.83
N LEU A 28 -12.81 6.04 8.79
CA LEU A 28 -13.06 5.97 10.24
C LEU A 28 -12.33 7.13 10.94
N PRO A 29 -12.97 7.90 11.83
CA PRO A 29 -12.37 9.07 12.47
C PRO A 29 -11.03 8.80 13.17
N GLU A 30 -10.89 7.66 13.83
CA GLU A 30 -9.72 7.26 14.62
C GLU A 30 -8.47 6.96 13.78
N SER A 31 -8.62 6.79 12.45
CA SER A 31 -7.53 6.38 11.56
C SER A 31 -6.56 7.50 11.19
N ARG A 32 -6.86 8.77 11.52
CA ARG A 32 -6.04 9.93 11.14
C ARG A 32 -4.65 9.92 11.78
N VAL A 33 -4.55 9.59 13.07
CA VAL A 33 -3.27 9.55 13.79
C VAL A 33 -2.37 8.47 13.20
N THR A 34 -2.91 7.25 13.02
CA THR A 34 -2.18 6.14 12.40
C THR A 34 -1.72 6.49 10.99
N LEU A 35 -2.53 7.21 10.20
CA LEU A 35 -2.11 7.66 8.88
C LEU A 35 -0.92 8.62 8.98
N ALA A 36 -0.99 9.64 9.85
CA ALA A 36 0.08 10.62 9.99
C ALA A 36 1.42 9.97 10.38
N GLU A 37 1.41 9.07 11.37
CA GLU A 37 2.60 8.31 11.77
C GLU A 37 3.16 7.45 10.62
N TRP A 38 2.28 6.81 9.86
CA TRP A 38 2.66 5.98 8.72
C TRP A 38 3.33 6.77 7.59
N LEU A 39 2.77 7.94 7.27
CA LEU A 39 3.32 8.85 6.25
C LEU A 39 4.65 9.47 6.71
N ALA A 40 4.78 9.80 7.99
CA ALA A 40 6.04 10.27 8.56
C ALA A 40 7.19 9.25 8.39
N CYS A 41 6.86 7.95 8.47
CA CYS A 41 7.81 6.87 8.17
C CYS A 41 8.05 6.63 6.66
N ARG A 42 7.48 7.44 5.76
CA ARG A 42 7.58 7.31 4.30
C ARG A 42 7.15 5.93 3.77
N ARG A 43 6.15 5.31 4.42
CA ARG A 43 5.64 3.99 4.04
C ARG A 43 4.49 4.11 3.03
N PRO A 44 4.36 3.16 2.09
CA PRO A 44 3.26 3.18 1.14
C PRO A 44 1.92 2.81 1.78
N LEU A 45 0.85 3.36 1.22
CA LEU A 45 -0.50 2.81 1.30
C LEU A 45 -0.71 1.82 0.14
N VAL A 46 -1.75 0.99 0.24
CA VAL A 46 -2.08 -0.02 -0.77
C VAL A 46 -3.38 0.38 -1.47
N VAL A 47 -3.40 0.41 -2.80
CA VAL A 47 -4.62 0.65 -3.57
C VAL A 47 -5.63 -0.45 -3.28
N ALA A 48 -6.76 -0.05 -2.75
CA ALA A 48 -7.88 -0.91 -2.42
C ALA A 48 -8.95 -0.85 -3.52
N ARG A 49 -9.98 -1.69 -3.40
CA ARG A 49 -11.09 -1.68 -4.33
C ARG A 49 -11.82 -0.33 -4.22
N ARG A 50 -11.94 0.36 -5.35
CA ARG A 50 -12.72 1.58 -5.47
C ARG A 50 -14.21 1.29 -5.30
N PRO A 51 -14.94 2.00 -4.43
CA PRO A 51 -16.39 1.90 -4.36
C PRO A 51 -17.03 2.64 -5.56
N PRO A 52 -18.20 2.19 -6.07
CA PRO A 52 -18.84 2.79 -7.25
C PRO A 52 -19.16 4.28 -7.11
N SER A 53 -19.44 4.74 -5.88
CA SER A 53 -19.78 6.13 -5.57
C SER A 53 -18.57 7.07 -5.45
N LEU A 54 -17.33 6.54 -5.49
CA LEU A 54 -16.15 7.38 -5.39
C LEU A 54 -15.93 8.16 -6.69
N ASP A 55 -15.54 9.42 -6.55
CA ASP A 55 -15.29 10.32 -7.67
C ASP A 55 -14.01 9.95 -8.45
N GLN A 56 -13.95 10.25 -9.75
CA GLN A 56 -12.85 9.81 -10.66
C GLN A 56 -11.48 10.32 -10.24
N SER A 57 -11.41 11.54 -9.71
CA SER A 57 -10.18 12.12 -9.18
C SER A 57 -9.73 11.52 -7.85
N TRP A 58 -10.53 10.66 -7.21
CA TRP A 58 -10.21 10.07 -5.90
C TRP A 58 -9.90 8.57 -5.98
N HIS A 59 -9.01 8.12 -5.10
CA HIS A 59 -8.59 6.74 -4.99
C HIS A 59 -8.89 6.18 -3.60
N GLN A 60 -9.35 4.92 -3.55
CA GLN A 60 -9.50 4.19 -2.30
C GLN A 60 -8.18 3.51 -1.97
N LEU A 61 -7.57 3.89 -0.85
CA LEU A 61 -6.33 3.33 -0.33
C LEU A 61 -6.57 2.64 1.01
N GLY A 62 -5.73 1.66 1.33
CA GLY A 62 -5.74 0.92 2.58
C GLY A 62 -4.39 1.00 3.28
N LEU A 63 -4.43 1.12 4.61
CA LEU A 63 -3.27 1.00 5.48
C LEU A 63 -3.32 -0.37 6.18
N PRO A 64 -2.38 -1.29 5.86
CA PRO A 64 -2.24 -2.54 6.58
C PRO A 64 -1.53 -2.27 7.90
N VAL A 65 -2.28 -2.22 9.01
CA VAL A 65 -1.69 -2.03 10.33
C VAL A 65 -0.87 -3.28 10.68
N PRO A 66 0.31 -3.15 11.33
CA PRO A 66 1.09 -4.30 11.78
C PRO A 66 0.22 -5.28 12.59
N PRO A 67 0.33 -6.61 12.33
CA PRO A 67 -0.51 -7.60 13.01
C PRO A 67 -0.44 -7.56 14.54
N SER A 68 0.69 -7.13 15.10
CA SER A 68 0.90 -6.94 16.55
C SER A 68 -0.04 -5.91 17.18
N GLN A 69 -0.59 -4.99 16.38
CA GLN A 69 -1.56 -3.97 16.81
C GLN A 69 -3.02 -4.39 16.54
N GLY A 70 -3.24 -5.69 16.31
CA GLY A 70 -4.53 -6.29 15.92
C GLY A 70 -4.73 -6.33 14.41
N LYS A 71 -5.64 -7.18 13.93
CA LYS A 71 -6.00 -7.29 12.50
C LYS A 71 -6.84 -6.08 12.02
N LYS A 72 -6.31 -4.87 12.18
CA LYS A 72 -6.96 -3.63 11.73
C LYS A 72 -6.50 -3.28 10.31
N ARG A 73 -7.44 -2.78 9.50
CA ARG A 73 -7.17 -2.23 8.17
C ARG A 73 -7.92 -0.92 8.07
N PHE A 74 -7.21 0.19 7.94
CA PHE A 74 -7.83 1.50 7.79
C PHE A 74 -7.99 1.85 6.31
N GLY A 75 -9.15 2.37 5.95
CA GLY A 75 -9.44 2.85 4.59
C GLY A 75 -9.37 4.37 4.52
N PHE A 76 -8.84 4.88 3.41
CA PHE A 76 -8.77 6.30 3.11
C PHE A 76 -9.18 6.54 1.66
N GLN A 77 -9.92 7.62 1.42
CA GLN A 77 -10.08 8.17 0.09
C GLN A 77 -9.07 9.29 -0.07
N VAL A 78 -8.30 9.28 -1.15
CA VAL A 78 -7.23 10.24 -1.40
C VAL A 78 -7.37 10.85 -2.78
N ASP A 79 -7.23 12.17 -2.86
CA ASP A 79 -7.17 12.90 -4.12
C ASP A 79 -5.96 12.43 -4.93
N GLY A 80 -6.15 12.09 -6.20
CA GLY A 80 -5.08 11.68 -7.11
C GLY A 80 -3.97 12.72 -7.25
N ALA A 81 -4.27 14.01 -7.05
CA ALA A 81 -3.27 15.07 -7.04
C ALA A 81 -2.29 14.99 -5.85
N ALA A 82 -2.62 14.25 -4.79
CA ALA A 82 -1.75 14.05 -3.63
C ALA A 82 -0.79 12.85 -3.77
N VAL A 83 -0.87 12.09 -4.87
CA VAL A 83 -0.02 10.92 -5.11
C VAL A 83 1.38 11.36 -5.55
N GLU A 84 2.40 11.11 -4.73
CA GLU A 84 3.79 11.44 -5.04
C GLU A 84 4.47 10.34 -5.86
N ARG A 85 4.19 9.07 -5.53
CA ARG A 85 4.80 7.92 -6.19
C ARG A 85 3.88 6.72 -6.18
N VAL A 86 3.97 5.94 -7.24
CA VAL A 86 3.27 4.66 -7.40
C VAL A 86 4.29 3.59 -7.76
N SER A 87 4.16 2.40 -7.17
CA SER A 87 4.87 1.22 -7.66
C SER A 87 4.00 -0.01 -7.51
N LYS A 88 4.35 -1.07 -8.22
CA LYS A 88 3.84 -2.40 -7.88
C LYS A 88 4.45 -2.85 -6.54
N PRO A 89 3.85 -3.82 -5.84
CA PRO A 89 4.55 -4.54 -4.78
C PRO A 89 5.89 -5.08 -5.29
N PRO A 90 6.95 -5.06 -4.47
CA PRO A 90 8.22 -5.66 -4.85
C PRO A 90 8.03 -7.19 -5.02
N PRO A 91 8.78 -7.83 -5.94
CA PRO A 91 8.86 -9.28 -6.02
C PRO A 91 9.25 -9.91 -4.68
N LEU A 92 8.79 -11.12 -4.42
CA LEU A 92 9.09 -11.85 -3.19
C LEU A 92 10.62 -11.98 -2.99
N ALA A 93 11.34 -12.31 -4.06
CA ALA A 93 12.80 -12.45 -4.03
C ALA A 93 13.53 -11.20 -3.53
N ASP A 94 13.04 -10.00 -3.86
CA ASP A 94 13.67 -8.74 -3.51
C ASP A 94 13.48 -8.39 -2.02
N VAL A 95 12.44 -8.93 -1.37
CA VAL A 95 12.15 -8.66 0.04
C VAL A 95 12.68 -9.73 1.00
N ILE A 96 13.01 -10.93 0.53
CA ILE A 96 13.59 -12.01 1.35
C ILE A 96 14.77 -11.54 2.21
N PRO A 97 15.77 -10.78 1.70
CA PRO A 97 16.91 -10.35 2.49
C PRO A 97 16.55 -9.44 3.68
N THR A 98 15.36 -8.82 3.64
CA THR A 98 14.86 -7.93 4.72
C THR A 98 14.02 -8.67 5.76
N ALA A 99 13.68 -9.94 5.52
CA ALA A 99 12.90 -10.74 6.44
C ALA A 99 13.75 -11.24 7.63
N PRO A 100 13.12 -11.54 8.79
CA PRO A 100 13.79 -12.22 9.88
C PRO A 100 14.51 -13.49 9.40
N GLU A 101 15.73 -13.73 9.90
CA GLU A 101 16.62 -14.79 9.40
C GLU A 101 15.96 -16.17 9.35
N PHE A 102 15.20 -16.51 10.39
CA PHE A 102 14.48 -17.78 10.47
C PHE A 102 13.34 -17.94 9.45
N TRP A 103 12.88 -16.85 8.80
CA TRP A 103 11.94 -16.88 7.68
C TRP A 103 12.62 -16.99 6.32
N GLN A 104 13.88 -16.60 6.19
CA GLN A 104 14.52 -16.48 4.87
C GLN A 104 14.57 -17.81 4.13
N LYS A 105 15.01 -18.89 4.79
CA LYS A 105 15.10 -20.21 4.15
C LYS A 105 13.72 -20.73 3.67
N PRO A 106 12.66 -20.72 4.49
CA PRO A 106 11.31 -21.03 4.01
C PRO A 106 10.82 -20.15 2.84
N LEU A 107 11.11 -18.85 2.86
CA LEU A 107 10.69 -17.94 1.79
C LEU A 107 11.44 -18.17 0.48
N ILE A 108 12.73 -18.53 0.55
CA ILE A 108 13.53 -18.92 -0.63
C ILE A 108 12.93 -20.18 -1.27
N GLN A 109 12.59 -21.19 -0.46
CA GLN A 109 11.94 -22.39 -0.98
C GLN A 109 10.60 -22.06 -1.65
N LEU A 110 9.78 -21.22 -1.01
CA LEU A 110 8.51 -20.79 -1.58
C LEU A 110 8.69 -20.05 -2.91
N ASP A 111 9.65 -19.12 -3.02
CA ASP A 111 9.94 -18.42 -4.28
C ASP A 111 10.36 -19.38 -5.40
N GLN A 112 11.16 -20.40 -5.09
CA GLN A 112 11.54 -21.45 -6.05
C GLN A 112 10.33 -22.28 -6.50
N ASP A 113 9.49 -22.72 -5.56
CA ASP A 113 8.29 -23.49 -5.85
C ASP A 113 7.31 -22.71 -6.74
N LEU A 114 7.12 -21.42 -6.45
CA LEU A 114 6.24 -20.53 -7.23
C LEU A 114 6.74 -20.34 -8.66
N ARG A 115 8.06 -20.18 -8.86
CA ARG A 115 8.66 -20.11 -10.20
C ARG A 115 8.50 -21.41 -10.97
N ALA A 116 8.59 -22.56 -10.30
CA ALA A 116 8.39 -23.86 -10.94
C ALA A 116 6.97 -24.06 -11.48
N VAL A 117 5.98 -23.32 -10.94
CA VAL A 117 4.58 -23.33 -11.40
C VAL A 117 4.17 -22.05 -12.14
N ASP A 118 5.13 -21.23 -12.59
CA ASP A 118 4.94 -19.96 -13.32
C ASP A 118 4.08 -18.92 -12.58
N ILE A 119 4.10 -18.94 -11.25
CA ILE A 119 3.50 -17.89 -10.43
C ILE A 119 4.55 -16.82 -10.15
N LYS A 120 4.26 -15.59 -10.59
CA LYS A 120 5.07 -14.41 -10.29
C LYS A 120 4.68 -13.86 -8.92
N ALA A 121 5.58 -13.96 -7.94
CA ALA A 121 5.43 -13.44 -6.60
C ALA A 121 6.44 -12.34 -6.28
#